data_AF-A0A4S4HEQ4-F1
#
_entry.id   AF-A0A4S4HEQ4-F1
#
_cell.length_a   1.000
_cell.length_b   1.000
_cell.length_c   1.000
_cell.angle_alpha   90.00
_cell.angle_beta   90.00
_cell.angle_gamma   90.00
#
_symmetry.space_group_name_H-M   'P 1'
#
loop_
_entity.id
_entity.type
_entity.pdbx_description
1 polymer ?
#
loop_
_entity_poly.entity_id
_entity_poly.type
_entity_poly.pdbx_seq_one_letter_code
_entity_poly.pdbx_strand_id
1 'polypeptide(L)'
;MDSTEINPIQLIQRYFNELEQLRGRALTARNNLIEKFHYDEIHDYRITIFEQIDRLLIYHDTNVILFLRYILHPQYVSDLFKTSEQDSKRIAIDYLQRTKHALIIFIQSVIESYYRAFCACFGTKVPTNFSKVYEALFNQYNIPKENDWFKANKILAKVRNTLHNNGIHTMPDDTVVYHGRNYIFSQNTLHNAAGYETIIYIISDLIDFLRHIGSESSNIKLVNNNGCVDYFNLPY
;
A
#
# COMPACT_ATOMS: atom_id res chain seq x y z
N MET A 1 -25.47 -23.53 -8.01
CA MET A 1 -24.59 -22.34 -8.08
C MET A 1 -23.18 -22.87 -8.02
N ASP A 2 -22.45 -22.67 -9.12
CA ASP A 2 -21.20 -23.36 -9.41
C ASP A 2 -20.11 -22.86 -8.47
N SER A 3 -19.74 -23.68 -7.49
CA SER A 3 -18.59 -23.42 -6.61
C SER A 3 -17.37 -24.06 -7.26
N THR A 4 -16.90 -23.45 -8.34
CA THR A 4 -15.56 -23.71 -8.82
C THR A 4 -14.61 -23.16 -7.76
N GLU A 5 -14.12 -24.03 -6.88
CA GLU A 5 -13.02 -23.72 -5.98
C GLU A 5 -11.87 -23.15 -6.82
N ILE A 6 -11.64 -21.85 -6.72
CA ILE A 6 -10.54 -21.20 -7.42
C ILE A 6 -9.25 -21.79 -6.85
N ASN A 7 -8.46 -22.42 -7.71
CA ASN A 7 -7.16 -22.97 -7.33
C ASN A 7 -6.30 -21.83 -6.72
N PRO A 8 -5.60 -22.04 -5.58
CA PRO A 8 -4.76 -21.02 -4.96
C PRO A 8 -3.77 -20.34 -5.93
N ILE A 9 -3.24 -21.08 -6.91
CA ILE A 9 -2.35 -20.54 -7.94
C ILE A 9 -3.11 -19.60 -8.88
N GLN A 10 -4.32 -19.95 -9.30
CA GLN A 10 -5.18 -19.09 -10.13
C GLN A 10 -5.58 -17.82 -9.38
N LEU A 11 -5.83 -17.93 -8.06
CA LEU A 11 -6.12 -16.78 -7.22
C LEU A 11 -4.92 -15.82 -7.11
N ILE A 12 -3.71 -16.36 -6.92
CA ILE A 12 -2.48 -15.56 -6.90
C ILE A 12 -2.24 -14.89 -8.25
N GLN A 13 -2.42 -15.60 -9.37
CA GLN A 13 -2.30 -15.04 -10.72
C GLN A 13 -3.30 -13.90 -10.95
N ARG A 14 -4.53 -14.05 -10.46
CA ARG A 14 -5.53 -12.98 -10.53
C ARG A 14 -5.05 -11.73 -9.79
N TYR A 15 -4.58 -11.87 -8.55
CA TYR A 15 -4.08 -10.73 -7.78
C TYR A 15 -2.86 -10.08 -8.44
N PHE A 16 -1.97 -10.87 -9.02
CA PHE A 16 -0.82 -10.35 -9.78
C PHE A 16 -1.27 -9.45 -10.94
N ASN A 17 -2.25 -9.92 -11.73
CA ASN A 17 -2.78 -9.12 -12.84
C ASN A 17 -3.48 -7.84 -12.36
N GLU A 18 -4.20 -7.90 -11.24
CA GLU A 18 -4.85 -6.72 -10.64
C GLU A 18 -3.80 -5.69 -10.14
N LEU A 19 -2.70 -6.15 -9.52
CA LEU A 19 -1.60 -5.27 -9.09
C LEU A 19 -0.87 -4.65 -10.29
N GLU A 20 -0.63 -5.41 -11.36
CA GLU A 20 -0.03 -4.89 -12.60
C GLU A 20 -0.89 -3.79 -13.23
N GLN A 21 -2.21 -3.95 -13.23
CA GLN A 21 -3.13 -2.90 -13.69
C GLN A 21 -3.03 -1.64 -12.83
N LEU A 22 -2.85 -1.77 -11.51
CA LEU A 22 -2.64 -0.64 -10.62
C LEU A 22 -1.31 0.07 -10.88
N ARG A 23 -0.24 -0.66 -11.22
CA ARG A 23 1.03 -0.08 -11.67
C ARG A 23 0.82 0.79 -12.90
N GLY A 24 0.17 0.25 -13.93
CA GLY A 24 -0.17 1.01 -15.15
C GLY A 24 -1.01 2.25 -14.87
N ARG A 25 -1.98 2.16 -13.95
CA ARG A 25 -2.79 3.31 -13.51
C ARG A 25 -1.97 4.36 -12.79
N ALA A 26 -1.06 3.98 -11.89
CA ALA A 26 -0.20 4.91 -11.17
C ALA A 26 0.71 5.70 -12.12
N LEU A 27 1.37 5.00 -13.07
CA LEU A 27 2.24 5.64 -14.05
C LEU A 27 1.46 6.54 -15.03
N THR A 28 0.26 6.13 -15.43
CA THR A 28 -0.62 6.97 -16.25
C THR A 28 -1.03 8.25 -15.49
N ALA A 29 -1.39 8.13 -14.21
CA ALA A 29 -1.74 9.28 -13.38
C ALA A 29 -0.55 10.25 -13.23
N ARG A 30 0.66 9.72 -13.00
CA ARG A 30 1.91 10.50 -12.98
C ARG A 30 2.09 11.31 -14.26
N ASN A 31 2.06 10.64 -15.41
CA ASN A 31 2.33 11.26 -16.71
C ASN A 31 1.29 12.34 -17.05
N ASN A 32 0.02 12.10 -16.75
CA ASN A 32 -1.03 13.09 -16.96
C ASN A 32 -0.83 14.36 -16.12
N LEU A 33 -0.34 14.23 -14.87
CA LEU A 33 -0.03 15.38 -14.03
C LEU A 33 1.18 16.17 -14.56
N ILE A 34 2.22 15.47 -15.04
CA ILE A 34 3.39 16.10 -15.66
C ILE A 34 2.99 16.88 -16.90
N GLU A 35 2.24 16.26 -17.81
CA GLU A 35 1.81 16.88 -19.06
C GLU A 35 0.96 18.13 -18.81
N LYS A 36 0.04 18.06 -17.83
CA LYS A 36 -0.92 19.13 -17.55
C LYS A 36 -0.34 20.29 -16.74
N PHE A 37 0.52 19.99 -15.76
CA PHE A 37 0.97 20.98 -14.78
C PHE A 37 2.48 21.26 -14.82
N HIS A 38 3.23 20.56 -15.68
CA HIS A 38 4.68 20.73 -15.86
C HIS A 38 5.46 20.61 -14.56
N TYR A 39 5.08 19.66 -13.70
CA TYR A 39 5.78 19.37 -12.46
C TYR A 39 7.19 18.84 -12.71
N ASP A 40 8.10 19.10 -11.77
CA ASP A 40 9.49 18.61 -11.81
C ASP A 40 9.49 17.08 -11.63
N GLU A 41 9.81 16.36 -12.71
CA GLU A 41 9.75 14.90 -12.78
C GLU A 41 10.57 14.17 -11.72
N ILE A 42 11.61 14.81 -11.18
CA ILE A 42 12.56 14.18 -10.27
C ILE A 42 12.24 14.54 -8.82
N HIS A 43 11.87 15.80 -8.57
CA HIS A 43 11.85 16.34 -7.21
C HIS A 43 10.44 16.67 -6.69
N ASP A 44 9.43 16.65 -7.55
CA ASP A 44 8.08 17.03 -7.17
C ASP A 44 7.31 15.88 -6.52
N TYR A 45 7.06 16.00 -5.22
CA TYR A 45 6.42 14.95 -4.43
C TYR A 45 5.05 14.56 -4.98
N ARG A 46 4.33 15.50 -5.63
CA ARG A 46 3.01 15.27 -6.22
C ARG A 46 3.01 14.14 -7.24
N ILE A 47 4.15 13.88 -7.88
CA ILE A 47 4.30 12.86 -8.92
C ILE A 47 5.27 11.74 -8.56
N THR A 48 6.30 11.99 -7.74
CA THR A 48 7.24 10.92 -7.34
C THR A 48 6.59 9.82 -6.52
N ILE A 49 5.50 10.13 -5.80
CA ILE A 49 4.70 9.16 -5.05
C ILE A 49 4.20 7.99 -5.91
N PHE A 50 3.87 8.24 -7.18
CA PHE A 50 3.38 7.19 -8.08
C PHE A 50 4.48 6.21 -8.47
N GLU A 51 5.72 6.69 -8.65
CA GLU A 51 6.86 5.80 -8.87
C GLU A 51 7.19 4.97 -7.63
N GLN A 52 7.06 5.56 -6.44
CA GLN A 52 7.25 4.81 -5.20
C GLN A 52 6.21 3.69 -5.07
N ILE A 53 4.95 3.96 -5.39
CA ILE A 53 3.90 2.93 -5.42
C ILE A 53 4.23 1.85 -6.47
N ASP A 54 4.57 2.24 -7.70
CA ASP A 54 4.94 1.29 -8.76
C ASP A 54 6.08 0.36 -8.32
N ARG A 55 7.17 0.91 -7.77
CA ARG A 55 8.31 0.13 -7.29
C ARG A 55 7.93 -0.82 -6.14
N LEU A 56 7.09 -0.37 -5.20
CA LEU A 56 6.60 -1.23 -4.11
C LEU A 56 5.79 -2.41 -4.63
N LEU A 57 4.97 -2.19 -5.67
CA LEU A 57 4.23 -3.26 -6.36
C LEU A 57 5.18 -4.23 -7.07
N ILE A 58 6.19 -3.73 -7.80
CA ILE A 58 7.23 -4.57 -8.41
C ILE A 58 7.94 -5.45 -7.37
N TYR A 59 8.33 -4.88 -6.22
CA TYR A 59 9.01 -5.64 -5.16
C TYR A 59 8.11 -6.71 -4.57
N HIS A 60 6.82 -6.40 -4.38
CA HIS A 60 5.84 -7.38 -3.93
C HIS A 60 5.70 -8.54 -4.94
N ASP A 61 5.48 -8.20 -6.20
CA ASP A 61 5.31 -9.14 -7.31
C ASP A 61 6.54 -10.04 -7.50
N THR A 62 7.73 -9.46 -7.39
CA THR A 62 9.00 -10.20 -7.40
C THR A 62 9.03 -11.24 -6.29
N ASN A 63 8.66 -10.88 -5.06
CA ASN A 63 8.63 -11.80 -3.93
C ASN A 63 7.59 -12.92 -4.14
N VAL A 64 6.43 -12.61 -4.71
CA VAL A 64 5.40 -13.62 -5.03
C VAL A 64 5.89 -14.58 -6.11
N ILE A 65 6.57 -14.11 -7.16
CA ILE A 65 7.15 -14.97 -8.19
C ILE A 65 8.23 -15.87 -7.60
N LEU A 66 9.13 -15.33 -6.79
CA LEU A 66 10.17 -16.13 -6.11
C LEU A 66 9.54 -17.17 -5.19
N PHE A 67 8.45 -16.81 -4.50
CA PHE A 67 7.68 -17.75 -3.70
C PHE A 67 7.18 -18.93 -4.54
N LEU A 68 6.48 -18.64 -5.64
CA LEU A 68 5.89 -19.66 -6.51
C LEU A 68 6.96 -20.56 -7.15
N ARG A 69 8.11 -19.98 -7.53
CA ARG A 69 9.16 -20.69 -8.27
C ARG A 69 10.10 -21.50 -7.39
N TYR A 70 10.33 -21.06 -6.15
CA TYR A 70 11.37 -21.64 -5.29
C TYR A 70 10.86 -22.02 -3.92
N ILE A 71 10.22 -21.09 -3.21
CA ILE A 71 9.88 -21.28 -1.79
C ILE A 71 8.75 -22.31 -1.60
N LEU A 72 7.86 -22.45 -2.59
CA LEU A 72 6.79 -23.44 -2.58
C LEU A 72 7.29 -24.89 -2.67
N HIS A 73 8.58 -25.12 -2.99
CA HIS A 73 9.19 -26.44 -3.11
C HIS A 73 10.02 -26.76 -1.85
N PRO A 74 9.47 -27.47 -0.85
CA PRO A 74 10.12 -27.58 0.47
C PRO A 74 11.48 -28.29 0.42
N GLN A 75 11.65 -29.27 -0.47
CA GLN A 75 12.92 -29.97 -0.66
C GLN A 75 14.02 -29.00 -1.15
N TYR A 76 13.71 -28.14 -2.12
CA TYR A 76 14.65 -27.15 -2.63
C TYR A 76 15.13 -26.20 -1.53
N VAL A 77 14.19 -25.70 -0.71
CA VAL A 77 14.49 -24.82 0.42
C VAL A 77 15.30 -25.55 1.49
N SER A 78 14.94 -26.80 1.79
CA SER A 78 15.64 -27.67 2.75
C SER A 78 17.10 -27.89 2.34
N ASP A 79 17.35 -28.21 1.07
CA ASP A 79 18.70 -28.42 0.54
C ASP A 79 19.52 -27.12 0.54
N LEU A 80 18.89 -26.00 0.15
CA LEU A 80 19.55 -24.69 0.05
C LEU A 80 19.98 -24.14 1.41
N PHE A 81 19.09 -24.21 2.41
CA PHE A 81 19.31 -23.62 3.74
C PHE A 81 19.72 -24.64 4.81
N LYS A 82 19.85 -25.92 4.44
CA LYS A 82 20.15 -27.03 5.35
C LYS A 82 19.14 -27.13 6.52
N THR A 83 17.85 -26.98 6.21
CA THR A 83 16.74 -27.08 7.17
C THR A 83 15.99 -28.40 7.02
N SER A 84 15.10 -28.75 7.95
CA SER A 84 14.17 -29.87 7.74
C SER A 84 13.09 -29.51 6.70
N GLU A 85 12.52 -30.51 6.01
CA GLU A 85 11.39 -30.29 5.09
C GLU A 85 10.16 -29.72 5.83
N GLN A 86 9.99 -30.08 7.11
CA GLN A 86 8.91 -29.54 7.95
C GLN A 86 9.08 -28.04 8.20
N ASP A 87 10.30 -27.58 8.47
CA ASP A 87 10.59 -26.15 8.64
C ASP A 87 10.41 -25.41 7.30
N SER A 88 10.81 -26.01 6.18
CA SER A 88 10.59 -25.44 4.85
C SER A 88 9.10 -25.26 4.52
N LYS A 89 8.23 -26.21 4.92
CA LYS A 89 6.77 -26.06 4.80
C LYS A 89 6.24 -24.89 5.63
N ARG A 90 6.73 -24.71 6.86
CA ARG A 90 6.36 -23.56 7.72
C ARG A 90 6.82 -22.24 7.12
N ILE A 91 8.05 -22.19 6.60
CA ILE A 91 8.59 -21.01 5.91
C ILE A 91 7.68 -20.63 4.74
N ALA A 92 7.25 -21.60 3.92
CA ALA A 92 6.36 -21.31 2.79
C ALA A 92 5.02 -20.68 3.23
N ILE A 93 4.41 -21.17 4.30
CA ILE A 93 3.16 -20.60 4.85
C ILE A 93 3.37 -19.15 5.31
N ASP A 94 4.47 -18.90 6.01
CA ASP A 94 4.80 -17.58 6.56
C ASP A 94 5.20 -16.57 5.47
N TYR A 95 5.87 -17.04 4.40
CA TYR A 95 6.50 -16.19 3.40
C TYR A 95 5.49 -15.26 2.70
N LEU A 96 4.36 -15.80 2.25
CA LEU A 96 3.33 -15.00 1.58
C LEU A 96 2.69 -13.99 2.52
N GLN A 97 2.46 -14.36 3.78
CA GLN A 97 1.91 -13.43 4.78
C GLN A 97 2.89 -12.29 5.06
N ARG A 98 4.19 -12.61 5.24
CA ARG A 98 5.24 -11.59 5.42
C ARG A 98 5.38 -10.68 4.21
N THR A 99 5.30 -11.23 3.00
CA THR A 99 5.34 -10.47 1.74
C THR A 99 4.18 -9.49 1.63
N LYS A 100 2.97 -9.91 2.04
CA LYS A 100 1.80 -9.04 2.10
C LYS A 100 1.91 -7.98 3.21
N HIS A 101 2.40 -8.35 4.40
CA HIS A 101 2.62 -7.40 5.49
C HIS A 101 3.63 -6.32 5.09
N ALA A 102 4.72 -6.70 4.41
CA ALA A 102 5.70 -5.77 3.88
C ALA A 102 5.03 -4.76 2.92
N LEU A 103 4.21 -5.21 1.97
CA LEU A 103 3.47 -4.32 1.07
C LEU A 103 2.62 -3.31 1.85
N ILE A 104 1.82 -3.76 2.82
CA ILE A 104 0.98 -2.88 3.64
C ILE A 104 1.81 -1.82 4.37
N ILE A 105 2.89 -2.24 5.04
CA ILE A 105 3.74 -1.36 5.83
C ILE A 105 4.42 -0.31 4.95
N PHE A 106 4.99 -0.73 3.81
CA PHE A 106 5.70 0.19 2.92
C PHE A 106 4.75 1.15 2.20
N ILE A 107 3.59 0.68 1.72
CA ILE A 107 2.56 1.57 1.14
C ILE A 107 2.13 2.60 2.17
N GLN A 108 1.81 2.17 3.40
CA GLN A 108 1.42 3.08 4.47
C GLN A 108 2.51 4.11 4.77
N SER A 109 3.78 3.69 4.84
CA SER A 109 4.92 4.56 5.14
C SER A 109 5.13 5.62 4.06
N VAL A 110 5.06 5.22 2.79
CA VAL A 110 5.20 6.10 1.62
C VAL A 110 4.05 7.12 1.57
N ILE A 111 2.81 6.66 1.76
CA ILE A 111 1.62 7.52 1.81
C ILE A 111 1.69 8.50 3.00
N GLU A 112 2.10 8.03 4.17
CA GLU A 112 2.25 8.88 5.36
C GLU A 112 3.30 9.96 5.14
N SER A 113 4.47 9.61 4.61
CA SER A 113 5.54 10.56 4.29
C SER A 113 5.04 11.64 3.34
N TYR A 114 4.33 11.23 2.28
CA TYR A 114 3.74 12.12 1.30
C TYR A 114 2.69 13.06 1.93
N TYR A 115 1.74 12.55 2.72
CA TYR A 115 0.74 13.41 3.39
C TYR A 115 1.37 14.39 4.38
N ARG A 116 2.42 13.99 5.08
CA ARG A 116 3.16 14.88 5.99
C ARG A 116 3.81 16.05 5.24
N ALA A 117 4.33 15.81 4.04
CA ALA A 117 4.86 16.87 3.19
C ALA A 117 3.78 17.91 2.84
N PHE A 118 2.58 17.45 2.48
CA PHE A 118 1.44 18.34 2.25
C PHE A 118 1.05 19.13 3.50
N CYS A 119 0.88 18.45 4.64
CA CYS A 119 0.55 19.12 5.91
C CYS A 119 1.58 20.20 6.29
N ALA A 120 2.87 19.93 6.07
CA ALA A 120 3.94 20.90 6.30
C ALA A 120 3.83 22.12 5.37
N CYS A 121 3.51 21.92 4.09
CA CYS A 121 3.29 23.03 3.15
C CYS A 121 2.10 23.92 3.51
N PHE A 122 1.05 23.36 4.13
CA PHE A 122 -0.10 24.14 4.60
C PHE A 122 0.16 24.93 5.90
N GLY A 123 1.38 24.88 6.45
CA GLY A 123 1.71 25.54 7.71
C GLY A 123 1.00 24.92 8.93
N THR A 124 0.43 23.72 8.76
CA THR A 124 -0.24 23.00 9.85
C THR A 124 0.79 22.25 10.70
N LYS A 125 0.57 22.18 12.01
CA LYS A 125 1.40 21.34 12.88
C LYS A 125 1.21 19.87 12.47
N VAL A 126 2.24 19.30 11.86
CA VAL A 126 2.22 17.92 11.34
C VAL A 126 1.99 16.94 12.49
N PRO A 127 0.84 16.21 12.53
CA PRO A 127 0.54 15.29 13.63
C PRO A 127 1.51 14.10 13.67
N THR A 128 1.81 13.54 14.83
CA THR A 128 2.67 12.35 14.93
C THR A 128 1.99 11.05 14.50
N ASN A 129 0.67 10.98 14.60
CA ASN A 129 -0.08 9.75 14.35
C ASN A 129 -0.64 9.76 12.93
N PHE A 130 -0.42 8.68 12.15
CA PHE A 130 -0.92 8.58 10.78
C PHE A 130 -2.41 8.90 10.64
N SER A 131 -3.25 8.44 11.58
CA SER A 131 -4.69 8.77 11.56
C SER A 131 -4.98 10.27 11.56
N LYS A 132 -4.24 11.01 12.39
CA LYS A 132 -4.39 12.46 12.47
C LYS A 132 -3.80 13.15 11.23
N VAL A 133 -2.76 12.57 10.61
CA VAL A 133 -2.15 13.09 9.38
C VAL A 133 -3.16 13.03 8.23
N TYR A 134 -3.76 11.88 7.95
CA TYR A 134 -4.75 11.81 6.86
C TYR A 134 -6.02 12.62 7.20
N GLU A 135 -6.47 12.66 8.46
CA GLU A 135 -7.62 13.48 8.84
C GLU A 135 -7.36 14.98 8.57
N ALA A 136 -6.18 15.48 8.92
CA ALA A 136 -5.80 16.87 8.66
C ALA A 136 -5.79 17.17 7.16
N LEU A 137 -5.21 16.26 6.35
CA LEU A 137 -5.16 16.42 4.90
C LEU A 137 -6.57 16.41 4.28
N PHE A 138 -7.42 15.46 4.67
CA PHE A 138 -8.77 15.35 4.13
C PHE A 138 -9.64 16.55 4.51
N ASN A 139 -9.49 17.08 5.72
CA ASN A 139 -10.15 18.32 6.14
C ASN A 139 -9.69 19.52 5.29
N GLN A 140 -8.39 19.63 5.00
CA GLN A 140 -7.85 20.71 4.16
C GLN A 140 -8.47 20.74 2.76
N TYR A 141 -8.77 19.56 2.20
CA TYR A 141 -9.40 19.41 0.88
C TYR A 141 -10.93 19.24 0.94
N ASN A 142 -11.56 19.42 2.11
CA ASN A 142 -13.01 19.24 2.31
C ASN A 142 -13.55 17.87 1.86
N ILE A 143 -12.75 16.80 2.01
CA ILE A 143 -13.15 15.45 1.61
C ILE A 143 -13.93 14.79 2.75
N PRO A 144 -15.18 14.35 2.52
CA PRO A 144 -16.03 13.80 3.56
C PRO A 144 -15.54 12.44 4.05
N LYS A 145 -15.80 12.12 5.32
CA LYS A 145 -15.42 10.83 5.93
C LYS A 145 -16.08 9.62 5.29
N GLU A 146 -17.21 9.84 4.61
CA GLU A 146 -17.93 8.80 3.86
C GLU A 146 -17.31 8.48 2.50
N ASN A 147 -16.35 9.27 2.03
CA ASN A 147 -15.65 9.02 0.79
C ASN A 147 -14.75 7.78 0.91
N ASP A 148 -14.68 6.98 -0.15
CA ASP A 148 -13.90 5.74 -0.18
C ASP A 148 -12.39 5.98 -0.01
N TRP A 149 -11.85 7.12 -0.45
CA TRP A 149 -10.47 7.50 -0.16
C TRP A 149 -10.23 7.65 1.35
N PHE A 150 -11.18 8.23 2.09
CA PHE A 150 -11.06 8.38 3.54
C PHE A 150 -11.12 7.01 4.21
N LYS A 151 -12.08 6.18 3.79
CA LYS A 151 -12.27 4.81 4.29
C LYS A 151 -11.07 3.92 4.03
N ALA A 152 -10.45 4.02 2.85
CA ALA A 152 -9.22 3.32 2.50
C ALA A 152 -8.08 3.66 3.48
N ASN A 153 -7.85 4.94 3.75
CA ASN A 153 -6.83 5.40 4.71
C ASN A 153 -7.17 4.98 6.16
N LYS A 154 -8.45 5.03 6.55
CA LYS A 154 -8.92 4.57 7.87
C LYS A 154 -8.65 3.07 8.06
N ILE A 155 -8.97 2.24 7.06
CA ILE A 155 -8.71 0.80 7.09
C ILE A 155 -7.19 0.55 7.12
N LEU A 156 -6.42 1.21 6.26
CA LEU A 156 -4.96 1.04 6.22
C LEU A 156 -4.30 1.36 7.57
N ALA A 157 -4.71 2.43 8.24
CA ALA A 157 -4.22 2.78 9.56
C ALA A 157 -4.53 1.70 10.61
N LYS A 158 -5.75 1.14 10.59
CA LYS A 158 -6.15 0.07 11.50
C LYS A 158 -5.37 -1.22 11.23
N VAL A 159 -5.29 -1.63 9.96
CA VAL A 159 -4.54 -2.84 9.55
C VAL A 159 -3.08 -2.73 9.99
N ARG A 160 -2.42 -1.59 9.74
CA ARG A 160 -1.03 -1.37 10.18
C ARG A 160 -0.90 -1.47 11.70
N ASN A 161 -1.79 -0.86 12.47
CA ASN A 161 -1.75 -0.95 13.94
C ASN A 161 -1.93 -2.38 14.43
N THR A 162 -2.82 -3.15 13.81
CA THR A 162 -3.00 -4.57 14.09
C THR A 162 -1.75 -5.39 13.79
N LEU A 163 -1.03 -5.10 12.69
CA LEU A 163 0.24 -5.76 12.37
C LEU A 163 1.32 -5.52 13.44
N HIS A 164 1.37 -4.33 14.04
CA HIS A 164 2.27 -4.04 15.17
C HIS A 164 1.92 -4.82 16.44
N ASN A 165 0.66 -5.23 16.58
CA ASN A 165 0.14 -5.97 17.72
C ASN A 165 -0.02 -7.48 17.42
N ASN A 166 0.88 -8.05 16.60
CA ASN A 166 0.87 -9.46 16.22
C ASN A 166 -0.47 -9.94 15.61
N GLY A 167 -1.17 -9.08 14.89
CA GLY A 167 -2.44 -9.42 14.26
C GLY A 167 -3.69 -9.10 15.10
N ILE A 168 -3.54 -8.53 16.29
CA ILE A 168 -4.67 -8.24 17.20
C ILE A 168 -5.06 -6.76 17.17
N HIS A 169 -6.33 -6.46 16.91
CA HIS A 169 -6.87 -5.09 17.02
C HIS A 169 -7.08 -4.73 18.49
N THR A 170 -6.42 -3.71 19.01
CA THR A 170 -6.46 -3.37 20.45
C THR A 170 -7.34 -2.16 20.80
N MET A 171 -7.81 -1.44 19.78
CA MET A 171 -8.63 -0.24 19.94
C MET A 171 -10.12 -0.62 20.12
N PRO A 172 -11.00 0.32 20.52
CA PRO A 172 -12.44 0.06 20.60
C PRO A 172 -13.03 -0.47 19.29
N ASP A 173 -14.15 -1.17 19.43
CA ASP A 173 -14.92 -1.73 18.32
C ASP A 173 -15.27 -0.66 17.29
N ASP A 174 -15.07 -0.97 16.02
CA ASP A 174 -15.38 -0.08 14.91
C ASP A 174 -15.77 -0.90 13.67
N THR A 175 -16.68 -0.37 12.87
CA THR A 175 -17.06 -0.95 11.59
C THR A 175 -16.85 0.09 10.50
N VAL A 176 -16.14 -0.29 9.45
CA VAL A 176 -15.96 0.55 8.26
C VAL A 176 -16.68 -0.10 7.09
N VAL A 177 -17.67 0.60 6.52
CA VAL A 177 -18.33 0.19 5.28
C VAL A 177 -17.55 0.74 4.11
N TYR A 178 -16.97 -0.12 3.28
CA TYR A 178 -16.05 0.25 2.20
C TYR A 178 -16.22 -0.69 0.99
N HIS A 179 -16.41 -0.15 -0.22
CA HIS A 179 -16.78 -0.91 -1.43
C HIS A 179 -17.95 -1.90 -1.20
N GLY A 180 -18.98 -1.46 -0.50
CA GLY A 180 -20.17 -2.28 -0.19
C GLY A 180 -19.94 -3.41 0.82
N ARG A 181 -18.76 -3.47 1.46
CA ARG A 181 -18.41 -4.51 2.44
C ARG A 181 -18.20 -3.92 3.82
N ASN A 182 -18.61 -4.68 4.84
CA ASN A 182 -18.38 -4.34 6.23
C ASN A 182 -17.05 -4.90 6.69
N TYR A 183 -16.14 -4.01 7.09
CA TYR A 183 -14.88 -4.36 7.74
C TYR A 183 -15.03 -4.13 9.25
N ILE A 184 -15.11 -5.23 9.99
CA ILE A 184 -15.35 -5.23 11.43
C ILE A 184 -14.00 -5.32 12.15
N PHE A 185 -13.74 -4.36 13.04
CA PHE A 185 -12.57 -4.30 13.90
C PHE A 185 -13.04 -4.41 15.35
N SER A 186 -13.08 -5.64 15.88
CA SER A 186 -13.45 -5.89 17.27
C SER A 186 -12.22 -5.91 18.17
N GLN A 187 -12.37 -5.34 19.37
CA GLN A 187 -11.29 -5.23 20.34
C GLN A 187 -10.82 -6.62 20.77
N ASN A 188 -9.50 -6.78 20.81
CA ASN A 188 -8.77 -8.01 21.14
C ASN A 188 -9.05 -9.18 20.18
N THR A 189 -9.48 -8.91 18.94
CA THR A 189 -9.67 -9.95 17.92
C THR A 189 -8.79 -9.74 16.70
N LEU A 190 -8.61 -10.81 15.93
CA LEU A 190 -8.11 -10.71 14.56
C LEU A 190 -9.18 -10.04 13.66
N HIS A 191 -8.76 -9.48 12.52
CA HIS A 191 -9.66 -8.95 11.50
C HIS A 191 -9.31 -9.49 10.11
N ASN A 192 -10.27 -9.45 9.18
CA ASN A 192 -10.10 -9.90 7.79
C ASN A 192 -9.74 -8.77 6.79
N ALA A 193 -9.62 -7.52 7.25
CA ALA A 193 -9.35 -6.36 6.40
C ALA A 193 -7.95 -6.35 5.72
N ALA A 194 -7.07 -7.29 6.06
CA ALA A 194 -5.73 -7.44 5.47
C ALA A 194 -5.70 -8.48 4.32
N GLY A 195 -6.83 -8.70 3.64
CA GLY A 195 -6.91 -9.56 2.45
C GLY A 195 -6.37 -8.85 1.20
N TYR A 196 -5.87 -9.62 0.22
CA TYR A 196 -5.36 -9.07 -1.04
C TYR A 196 -6.38 -8.20 -1.77
N GLU A 197 -7.63 -8.66 -1.86
CA GLU A 197 -8.71 -7.91 -2.49
C GLU A 197 -8.92 -6.54 -1.84
N THR A 198 -8.94 -6.47 -0.50
CA THR A 198 -9.04 -5.19 0.22
C THR A 198 -7.82 -4.31 -0.02
N ILE A 199 -6.61 -4.88 -0.04
CA ILE A 199 -5.37 -4.14 -0.30
C ILE A 199 -5.38 -3.55 -1.73
N ILE A 200 -5.84 -4.31 -2.71
CA ILE A 200 -5.98 -3.87 -4.11
C ILE A 200 -6.95 -2.69 -4.19
N TYR A 201 -8.12 -2.77 -3.54
CA TYR A 201 -9.05 -1.63 -3.47
C TYR A 201 -8.44 -0.41 -2.79
N ILE A 202 -7.74 -0.60 -1.67
CA ILE A 202 -7.06 0.49 -0.97
C ILE A 202 -6.05 1.17 -1.89
N ILE A 203 -5.19 0.40 -2.58
CA ILE A 203 -4.17 0.97 -3.47
C ILE A 203 -4.81 1.68 -4.66
N SER A 204 -5.89 1.14 -5.24
CA SER A 204 -6.70 1.80 -6.26
C SER A 204 -7.18 3.17 -5.81
N ASP A 205 -7.83 3.24 -4.65
CA ASP A 205 -8.39 4.48 -4.11
C ASP A 205 -7.30 5.48 -3.70
N LEU A 206 -6.15 5.00 -3.22
CA LEU A 206 -4.99 5.83 -2.97
C LEU A 206 -4.48 6.45 -4.26
N ILE A 207 -4.33 5.70 -5.36
CA ILE A 207 -3.88 6.24 -6.65
C ILE A 207 -4.84 7.34 -7.14
N ASP A 208 -6.16 7.09 -7.05
CA ASP A 208 -7.16 8.06 -7.49
C ASP A 208 -7.15 9.33 -6.63
N PHE A 209 -7.00 9.18 -5.31
CA PHE A 209 -6.87 10.29 -4.38
C PHE A 209 -5.60 11.11 -4.64
N LEU A 210 -4.45 10.45 -4.78
CA LEU A 210 -3.16 11.08 -5.07
C LEU A 210 -3.22 11.90 -6.37
N ARG A 211 -3.91 11.38 -7.39
CA ARG A 211 -4.13 12.11 -8.65
C ARG A 211 -4.99 13.35 -8.44
N HIS A 212 -6.05 13.23 -7.64
CA HIS A 212 -6.92 14.35 -7.31
C HIS A 212 -6.15 15.47 -6.61
N ILE A 213 -5.47 15.18 -5.50
CA ILE A 213 -4.70 16.20 -4.78
C ILE A 213 -3.50 16.70 -5.58
N GLY A 214 -2.87 15.87 -6.39
CA GLY A 214 -1.83 16.29 -7.32
C GLY A 214 -2.33 17.36 -8.31
N SER A 215 -3.61 17.32 -8.68
CA SER A 215 -4.24 18.34 -9.53
C SER A 215 -4.64 19.60 -8.74
N GLU A 216 -5.30 19.42 -7.60
CA GLU A 216 -5.80 20.51 -6.75
C GLU A 216 -4.69 21.31 -6.05
N SER A 217 -3.48 20.74 -5.98
CA SER A 217 -2.31 21.36 -5.34
C SER A 217 -1.36 22.07 -6.30
N SER A 218 -1.79 22.37 -7.53
CA SER A 218 -0.96 23.05 -8.53
C SER A 218 -0.44 24.42 -8.10
N ASN A 219 -1.13 25.07 -7.15
CA ASN A 219 -0.76 26.36 -6.58
C ASN A 219 0.29 26.30 -5.45
N ILE A 220 0.64 25.13 -4.93
CA ILE A 220 1.67 24.98 -3.89
C ILE A 220 2.94 24.36 -4.46
N LYS A 221 4.08 24.62 -3.81
CA LYS A 221 5.38 24.05 -4.19
C LYS A 221 5.74 22.90 -3.25
N LEU A 222 5.80 21.69 -3.80
CA LEU A 222 6.11 20.45 -3.08
C LEU A 222 7.39 19.79 -3.65
N VAL A 223 8.39 20.63 -3.91
CA VAL A 223 9.70 20.21 -4.42
C VAL A 223 10.63 20.03 -3.23
N ASN A 224 11.22 18.85 -3.08
CA ASN A 224 12.22 18.60 -2.03
C ASN A 224 13.42 17.86 -2.60
N ASN A 225 14.60 18.47 -2.46
CA ASN A 225 15.88 17.95 -2.94
C ASN A 225 16.37 16.72 -2.15
N ASN A 226 15.78 16.42 -0.99
CA ASN A 226 16.20 15.33 -0.11
C ASN A 226 15.35 14.05 -0.25
N GLY A 227 14.33 14.06 -1.10
CA GLY A 227 13.30 13.01 -1.20
C GLY A 227 13.56 11.91 -2.23
N CYS A 228 14.46 12.18 -3.17
CA CYS A 228 14.82 11.24 -4.22
C CYS A 228 16.25 10.76 -3.94
N VAL A 229 16.39 9.47 -3.64
CA VAL A 229 17.72 8.84 -3.74
C VAL A 229 17.97 8.71 -5.23
N ASP A 230 18.83 9.56 -5.77
CA ASP A 230 19.29 9.45 -7.15
C ASP A 230 20.18 8.21 -7.27
N TYR A 231 19.54 7.05 -7.43
CA TYR A 231 20.22 5.77 -7.59
C TYR A 231 21.08 5.73 -8.86
N PHE A 232 20.91 6.66 -9.81
CA PHE A 232 21.71 6.72 -11.03
C PHE A 232 23.10 7.34 -10.80
N ASN A 233 23.32 8.00 -9.66
CA ASN A 233 24.60 8.56 -9.27
C ASN A 233 25.35 7.72 -8.23
N LEU A 234 24.88 6.51 -7.92
CA LEU A 234 25.59 5.58 -7.06
C LEU A 234 26.63 4.80 -7.89
N PRO A 235 27.90 4.72 -7.45
CA PRO A 235 28.89 3.89 -8.10
C PRO A 235 28.53 2.42 -7.82
N TYR A 236 27.88 1.77 -8.79
CA TYR A 236 27.78 0.31 -8.82
C TYR A 236 29.05 -0.30 -9.41
#